data_AF-A0A1C3XSR4-F1
#
_entry.id   AF-A0A1C3XSR4-F1
#
_cell.length_a   1.000
_cell.length_b   1.000
_cell.length_c   1.000
_cell.angle_alpha   90.00
_cell.angle_beta   90.00
_cell.angle_gamma   90.00
#
_symmetry.space_group_name_H-M   'P 1'
#
loop_
_entity.id
_entity.type
_entity.pdbx_description
1 polymer ?
#
loop_
_entity_poly.entity_id
_entity_poly.type
_entity_poly.pdbx_seq_one_letter_code
_entity_poly.pdbx_strand_id
1 'polypeptide(L)'
;MSFFHRAGLEAWATRRSNDFGVDVFAVHPDGLMIVQCKRNSTENKVGRPTIQQFKGVVEEQNAHRGYIITTSTFTEEAIASTALTDKIMLVAMDDLVRWHAEPPAF
;
A
#
# COMPACT_ATOMS: atom_id res chain seq x y z
N MET A 1 -6.43 -7.49 15.13
CA MET A 1 -6.41 -8.05 13.75
C MET A 1 -6.01 -6.95 12.77
N SER A 2 -5.32 -7.27 11.68
CA SER A 2 -4.99 -6.27 10.64
C SER A 2 -6.23 -5.88 9.82
N PHE A 3 -6.13 -4.80 9.04
CA PHE A 3 -7.22 -4.35 8.15
C PHE A 3 -7.61 -5.40 7.11
N PHE A 4 -6.63 -6.11 6.54
CA PHE A 4 -6.86 -7.18 5.57
C PHE A 4 -7.67 -8.35 6.14
N HIS A 5 -7.32 -8.83 7.34
CA HIS A 5 -8.09 -9.89 8.00
C HIS A 5 -9.51 -9.46 8.35
N ARG A 6 -9.70 -8.18 8.73
CA ARG A 6 -11.04 -7.62 8.98
C ARG A 6 -11.89 -7.53 7.72
N ALA A 7 -11.25 -7.37 6.56
CA ALA A 7 -11.89 -7.43 5.25
C ALA A 7 -12.10 -8.87 4.74
N GLY A 8 -11.75 -9.89 5.54
CA GLY A 8 -11.91 -11.30 5.17
C GLY A 8 -10.80 -11.86 4.27
N LEU A 9 -9.70 -11.12 4.11
CA LEU A 9 -8.55 -11.56 3.31
C LEU A 9 -7.54 -12.34 4.16
N GLU A 10 -6.93 -13.36 3.56
CA GLU A 10 -5.72 -13.97 4.10
C GLU A 10 -4.53 -13.02 3.86
N ALA A 11 -3.78 -12.69 4.92
CA ALA A 11 -2.65 -11.78 4.82
C ALA A 11 -1.52 -12.11 5.81
N TRP A 12 -0.27 -11.90 5.40
CA TRP A 12 0.90 -12.11 6.25
C TRP A 12 1.96 -11.03 6.01
N ALA A 13 2.66 -10.67 7.08
CA ALA A 13 3.80 -9.76 6.99
C ALA A 13 5.02 -10.48 6.41
N THR A 14 5.83 -9.74 5.66
CA THR A 14 7.11 -10.23 5.13
C THR A 14 8.18 -10.28 6.23
N ARG A 15 9.33 -10.88 5.90
CA ARG A 15 10.48 -10.90 6.81
C ARG A 15 11.08 -9.49 6.88
N ARG A 16 11.59 -9.09 8.05
CA ARG A 16 12.18 -7.76 8.30
C ARG A 16 13.35 -7.34 7.40
N SER A 17 13.88 -8.23 6.56
CA SER A 17 15.03 -7.94 5.70
C SER A 17 14.87 -8.59 4.34
N ASN A 18 15.31 -7.90 3.30
CA ASN A 18 15.34 -8.38 1.92
C ASN A 18 13.94 -8.69 1.35
N ASP A 19 12.97 -7.84 1.67
CA ASP A 19 11.55 -7.98 1.34
C ASP A 19 11.15 -7.27 0.04
N PHE A 20 12.12 -6.81 -0.76
CA PHE A 20 11.90 -6.04 -2.00
C PHE A 20 11.06 -4.77 -1.79
N GLY A 21 10.93 -4.28 -0.55
CA GLY A 21 10.08 -3.15 -0.21
C GLY A 21 8.59 -3.51 -0.05
N VAL A 22 8.24 -4.78 0.12
CA VAL A 22 6.89 -5.25 0.48
C VAL A 22 6.86 -5.59 1.97
N ASP A 23 5.96 -4.96 2.72
CA ASP A 23 5.78 -5.22 4.15
C ASP A 23 4.71 -6.30 4.42
N VAL A 24 3.69 -6.39 3.56
CA VAL A 24 2.57 -7.35 3.69
C VAL A 24 2.16 -7.91 2.33
N PHE A 25 1.88 -9.20 2.29
CA PHE A 25 1.14 -9.86 1.23
C PHE A 25 -0.29 -10.14 1.68
N ALA A 26 -1.26 -9.97 0.78
CA ALA A 26 -2.65 -10.35 0.98
C ALA A 26 -3.21 -11.05 -0.27
N VAL A 27 -4.08 -12.03 -0.07
CA VAL A 27 -4.69 -12.79 -1.17
C VAL A 27 -6.10 -12.28 -1.43
N HIS A 28 -6.32 -11.69 -2.60
CA HIS A 28 -7.63 -11.31 -3.11
C HIS A 28 -8.13 -12.35 -4.12
N PRO A 29 -9.45 -12.56 -4.30
CA PRO A 29 -9.98 -13.43 -5.34
C PRO A 29 -9.44 -13.15 -6.74
N ASP A 30 -9.17 -11.88 -7.05
CA ASP A 30 -8.64 -11.45 -8.36
C ASP A 30 -7.10 -11.54 -8.48
N GLY A 31 -6.40 -11.82 -7.38
CA GLY A 31 -4.96 -12.06 -7.38
C GLY A 31 -4.21 -11.51 -6.16
N LEU A 32 -2.88 -11.55 -6.24
CA LEU A 32 -2.00 -11.12 -5.15
C LEU A 32 -2.07 -9.61 -4.94
N MET A 33 -2.29 -9.18 -3.70
CA MET A 33 -2.09 -7.81 -3.26
C MET A 33 -0.78 -7.68 -2.51
N ILE A 34 0.00 -6.66 -2.84
CA ILE A 34 1.23 -6.32 -2.13
C ILE A 34 1.10 -4.96 -1.46
N VAL A 35 1.72 -4.80 -0.30
CA VAL A 35 1.54 -3.61 0.53
C VAL A 35 2.88 -3.13 1.04
N GLN A 36 3.13 -1.83 0.90
CA GLN A 36 4.24 -1.13 1.52
C GLN A 36 3.69 -0.13 2.54
N CYS A 37 4.27 -0.12 3.74
CA CYS A 37 3.90 0.73 4.86
C CYS A 37 5.02 1.72 5.16
N LYS A 38 4.69 3.01 5.24
CA LYS A 38 5.63 4.09 5.61
C LYS A 38 5.11 4.82 6.84
N ARG A 39 5.89 4.78 7.93
CA ARG A 39 5.58 5.54 9.15
C ARG A 39 6.32 6.88 9.13
N ASN A 40 5.75 7.85 8.44
CA ASN A 40 6.30 9.19 8.32
C ASN A 40 5.60 10.18 9.29
N SER A 41 6.27 11.29 9.61
CA SER A 41 5.62 12.43 10.27
C SER A 41 4.68 13.16 9.30
N THR A 42 3.76 13.95 9.83
CA THR A 42 2.80 14.75 9.05
C THR A 42 3.48 15.74 8.09
N GLU A 43 4.67 16.23 8.45
CA GLU A 43 5.47 17.13 7.62
C GLU A 43 6.29 16.40 6.54
N ASN A 44 6.50 15.08 6.69
CA ASN A 44 7.29 14.27 5.76
C ASN A 44 6.39 13.44 4.83
N LYS A 45 5.88 14.07 3.77
CA LYS A 45 4.99 13.43 2.80
C LYS A 45 5.70 12.37 1.96
N VAL A 46 4.95 11.35 1.54
CA VAL A 46 5.46 10.34 0.59
C VAL A 46 5.50 10.95 -0.82
N GLY A 47 6.68 10.96 -1.42
CA GLY A 47 6.93 11.57 -2.72
C GLY A 47 6.93 10.58 -3.88
N ARG A 48 6.99 11.14 -5.10
CA ARG A 48 7.07 10.42 -6.37
C ARG A 48 8.13 9.29 -6.43
N PRO A 49 9.34 9.42 -5.86
CA PRO A 49 10.34 8.35 -5.92
C PRO A 49 9.84 7.02 -5.32
N THR A 50 9.10 7.08 -4.21
CA THR A 50 8.50 5.90 -3.58
C THR A 50 7.49 5.23 -4.49
N ILE A 51 6.63 6.03 -5.15
CA ILE A 51 5.63 5.51 -6.09
C ILE A 51 6.31 4.80 -7.26
N GLN A 52 7.33 5.42 -7.85
CA GLN A 52 8.04 4.85 -9.00
C GLN A 52 8.79 3.57 -8.64
N GLN A 53 9.44 3.53 -7.48
CA GLN A 53 10.08 2.31 -7.00
C GLN A 53 9.05 1.19 -6.83
N PHE A 54 7.92 1.50 -6.19
CA PHE A 54 6.90 0.51 -5.89
C PHE A 54 6.21 -0.05 -7.15
N LYS A 55 6.10 0.74 -8.24
CA LYS A 55 5.66 0.23 -9.55
C LYS A 55 6.52 -0.94 -10.02
N GLY A 56 7.84 -0.84 -9.88
CA GLY A 56 8.75 -1.94 -10.22
C GLY A 56 8.46 -3.19 -9.40
N VAL A 57 8.24 -3.02 -8.09
CA VAL A 57 7.92 -4.13 -7.18
C VAL A 57 6.59 -4.79 -7.54
N VAL A 58 5.55 -4.01 -7.89
CA VAL A 58 4.24 -4.53 -8.34
C VAL A 58 4.41 -5.41 -9.58
N GLU A 59 5.20 -4.97 -10.56
CA GLU A 59 5.46 -5.74 -11.78
C GLU A 59 6.33 -6.98 -11.52
N GLU A 60 7.40 -6.86 -10.72
CA GLU A 60 8.28 -7.98 -10.36
C GLU A 60 7.55 -9.09 -9.61
N GLN A 61 6.59 -8.73 -8.74
CA GLN A 61 5.76 -9.69 -8.01
C GLN A 61 4.53 -10.15 -8.81
N ASN A 62 4.33 -9.64 -10.02
CA ASN A 62 3.12 -9.85 -10.83
C ASN A 62 1.83 -9.63 -10.00
N ALA A 63 1.83 -8.58 -9.18
CA ALA A 63 0.74 -8.31 -8.26
C ALA A 63 -0.49 -7.76 -9.00
N HIS A 64 -1.67 -8.19 -8.56
CA HIS A 64 -2.95 -7.66 -9.03
C HIS A 64 -3.13 -6.20 -8.62
N ARG A 65 -2.83 -5.89 -7.35
CA ARG A 65 -2.82 -4.52 -6.83
C ARG A 65 -1.68 -4.29 -5.83
N GLY A 66 -1.19 -3.06 -5.79
CA GLY A 66 -0.24 -2.57 -4.82
C GLY A 66 -0.84 -1.46 -3.94
N TYR A 67 -0.61 -1.52 -2.63
CA TYR A 67 -1.03 -0.48 -1.69
C TYR A 67 0.18 0.19 -1.06
N ILE A 68 0.24 1.51 -1.13
CA ILE A 68 1.19 2.30 -0.33
C ILE A 68 0.39 2.95 0.79
N ILE A 69 0.70 2.52 2.02
CA ILE A 69 0.04 2.97 3.23
C ILE A 69 0.99 3.89 3.99
N THR A 70 0.51 5.06 4.41
CA THR A 70 1.31 6.00 5.21
C THR A 70 0.53 6.63 6.35
N THR A 71 1.20 6.89 7.47
CA THR A 71 0.68 7.72 8.58
C THR A 71 0.80 9.23 8.31
N SER A 72 1.29 9.60 7.13
CA SER A 72 1.36 10.98 6.64
C SER A 72 0.39 11.18 5.46
N THR A 73 0.75 12.04 4.52
CA THR A 73 0.05 12.27 3.26
C THR A 73 1.01 12.10 2.08
N PHE A 74 0.48 12.23 0.85
CA PHE A 74 1.24 12.12 -0.39
C PHE A 74 1.49 13.51 -1.01
N THR A 75 2.60 13.68 -1.73
CA THR A 75 2.81 14.90 -2.53
C THR A 75 1.95 14.88 -3.79
N GLU A 76 1.71 16.05 -4.39
CA GLU A 76 0.94 16.15 -5.64
C GLU A 76 1.60 15.34 -6.77
N GLU A 77 2.93 15.32 -6.84
CA GLU A 77 3.67 14.54 -7.83
C GLU A 77 3.57 13.04 -7.57
N ALA A 78 3.42 12.61 -6.31
CA ALA A 78 3.18 11.21 -5.97
C ALA A 78 1.80 10.75 -6.44
N ILE A 79 0.77 11.58 -6.20
CA ILE A 79 -0.59 11.35 -6.66
C ILE A 79 -0.64 11.32 -8.20
N ALA A 80 -0.05 12.32 -8.86
CA ALA A 80 0.03 12.39 -10.32
C ALA A 80 0.80 11.19 -10.91
N SER A 81 1.87 10.73 -10.26
CA SER A 81 2.61 9.54 -10.70
C SER A 81 1.76 8.27 -10.58
N THR A 82 0.90 8.17 -9.57
CA THR A 82 0.01 7.03 -9.37
C THR A 82 -1.08 6.97 -10.42
N ALA A 83 -1.64 8.10 -10.83
CA ALA A 83 -2.71 8.19 -11.84
C ALA A 83 -2.35 7.60 -13.22
N LEU A 84 -1.08 7.28 -13.47
CA LEU A 84 -0.59 6.60 -14.67
C LEU A 84 -0.77 5.06 -14.64
N THR A 85 -1.31 4.49 -13.55
CA THR A 85 -1.61 3.06 -13.42
C THR A 85 -2.84 2.87 -12.54
N ASP A 86 -3.64 1.85 -12.84
CA ASP A 86 -4.80 1.41 -12.06
C ASP A 86 -4.45 0.38 -10.97
N LYS A 87 -3.23 -0.15 -10.99
CA LYS A 87 -2.77 -1.17 -10.04
C LYS A 87 -2.37 -0.62 -8.67
N ILE A 88 -2.03 0.66 -8.56
CA ILE A 88 -1.50 1.24 -7.30
C ILE A 88 -2.54 2.09 -6.61
N MET A 89 -2.76 1.80 -5.33
CA MET A 89 -3.66 2.53 -4.45
C MET A 89 -2.86 3.25 -3.35
N LEU A 90 -3.21 4.50 -3.09
CA LEU A 90 -2.63 5.32 -2.03
C LEU A 90 -3.57 5.35 -0.83
N VAL A 91 -3.03 5.11 0.36
CA VAL A 91 -3.80 5.09 1.61
C VAL A 91 -3.09 5.99 2.62
N ALA A 92 -3.67 7.15 2.90
CA ALA A 92 -3.13 8.13 3.83
C ALA A 92 -3.68 7.94 5.25
N MET A 93 -3.24 8.78 6.18
CA MET A 93 -3.68 8.71 7.58
C MET A 93 -5.20 8.78 7.74
N ASP A 94 -5.89 9.63 6.98
CA ASP A 94 -7.34 9.77 7.06
C ASP A 94 -8.07 8.48 6.61
N ASP A 95 -7.54 7.81 5.59
CA ASP A 95 -8.05 6.51 5.15
C ASP A 95 -7.85 5.45 6.23
N LEU A 96 -6.69 5.45 6.92
CA LEU A 96 -6.42 4.54 8.04
C LEU A 96 -7.38 4.76 9.21
N VAL A 97 -7.69 6.02 9.54
CA VAL A 97 -8.68 6.37 10.56
C VAL A 97 -10.06 5.84 10.14
N ARG A 98 -10.43 5.98 8.87
CA ARG A 98 -11.68 5.41 8.35
C ARG A 98 -11.68 3.88 8.43
N TRP A 99 -10.58 3.23 8.03
CA TRP A 99 -10.43 1.78 8.08
C TRP A 99 -10.48 1.23 9.50
N HIS A 100 -10.11 2.05 10.49
CA HIS A 100 -10.28 1.70 11.89
C HIS A 100 -11.77 1.55 12.24
N ALA A 101 -12.59 2.52 11.86
CA ALA A 101 -14.04 2.48 12.09
C ALA A 101 -14.76 1.40 11.26
N GLU A 102 -14.45 1.32 9.97
CA GLU A 102 -15.13 0.45 9.00
C GLU A 102 -14.10 -0.39 8.23
N PRO A 103 -14.25 -1.72 8.10
CA PRO A 103 -13.34 -2.51 7.28
C PRO A 103 -13.33 -2.01 5.83
N PRO A 104 -12.15 -1.82 5.21
CA PRO A 104 -12.07 -1.46 3.80
C PRO A 104 -12.60 -2.57 2.89
N ALA A 105 -13.12 -2.15 1.73
CA ALA A 105 -13.25 -3.00 0.56
C ALA A 105 -11.98 -2.87 -0.28
N PHE A 106 -11.41 -3.99 -0.69
CA PHE A 106 -10.17 -4.06 -1.47
C PHE A 106 -10.47 -4.39 -2.93
#